data_AF-A0A923EWY3-F1
#
_entry.id   AF-A0A923EWY3-F1
#
_cell.length_a   1.000
_cell.length_b   1.000
_cell.length_c   1.000
_cell.angle_alpha   90.00
_cell.angle_beta   90.00
_cell.angle_gamma   90.00
#
_symmetry.space_group_name_H-M   'P 1'
#
loop_
_entity.id
_entity.type
_entity.pdbx_description
1 polymer ?
#
loop_
_entity_poly.entity_id
_entity_poly.type
_entity_poly.pdbx_seq_one_letter_code
_entity_poly.pdbx_strand_id
1 'polypeptide(L)'
;MTIKLFPGQPPITGDAPGLAFHEKASYRAAAGHARRALPGPVGELVHRELTAYAEFGHRFGDGLIPRLMAAVLAMPSDGRPDATRGLSRRDADAG
;
A
#
# COMPACT_ATOMS: atom_id res chain seq x y z
N MET A 1 -22.97 -48.73 -2.16
CA MET A 1 -22.35 -47.55 -1.52
C MET A 1 -22.19 -46.48 -2.59
N THR A 2 -22.95 -45.38 -2.52
CA THR A 2 -22.93 -44.30 -3.53
C THR A 2 -22.09 -43.15 -2.98
N ILE A 3 -20.92 -42.94 -3.56
CA ILE A 3 -20.05 -41.81 -3.22
C ILE A 3 -20.69 -40.55 -3.81
N LYS A 4 -21.17 -39.64 -2.95
CA LYS A 4 -21.61 -38.32 -3.37
C LYS A 4 -20.36 -37.52 -3.78
N LEU A 5 -20.16 -37.37 -5.09
CA LEU A 5 -19.18 -36.45 -5.65
C LEU A 5 -19.54 -35.05 -5.17
N PHE A 6 -18.63 -34.38 -4.45
CA PHE A 6 -18.80 -32.98 -4.12
C PHE A 6 -18.96 -32.18 -5.43
N PRO A 7 -19.91 -31.23 -5.52
CA PRO A 7 -19.99 -30.37 -6.69
C PRO A 7 -18.65 -29.66 -6.86
N GLY A 8 -18.07 -29.72 -8.06
CA GLY A 8 -16.82 -29.02 -8.38
C GLY A 8 -16.95 -27.55 -8.04
N GLN A 9 -15.91 -26.97 -7.41
CA GLN A 9 -15.91 -25.54 -7.11
C GLN A 9 -16.22 -24.76 -8.39
N PRO A 10 -17.16 -23.79 -8.35
CA PRO A 10 -17.41 -22.95 -9.50
C PRO A 10 -16.11 -22.22 -9.90
N PRO A 11 -15.88 -22.01 -11.20
CA PRO A 11 -14.72 -21.24 -11.64
C PRO A 11 -14.80 -19.85 -11.02
N ILE A 12 -13.81 -19.49 -10.20
CA ILE A 12 -13.68 -18.13 -9.68
C ILE A 12 -13.24 -17.27 -10.87
N THR A 13 -14.19 -16.60 -11.51
CA THR A 13 -13.91 -15.55 -12.48
C THR A 13 -13.77 -14.24 -11.72
N GLY A 14 -12.57 -13.64 -11.75
CA GLY A 14 -12.31 -12.35 -11.12
C GLY A 14 -12.86 -11.21 -11.99
N ASP A 15 -14.17 -10.95 -11.91
CA ASP A 15 -14.83 -9.84 -12.59
C ASP A 15 -15.13 -8.64 -11.66
N ALA A 16 -14.70 -8.73 -10.39
CA ALA A 16 -14.82 -7.63 -9.44
C ALA A 16 -14.16 -6.36 -10.01
N PRO A 17 -14.90 -5.24 -10.11
CA PRO A 17 -14.35 -4.02 -10.66
C PRO A 17 -13.18 -3.54 -9.80
N GLY A 18 -12.02 -3.42 -10.42
CA GLY A 18 -10.84 -2.85 -9.78
C GLY A 18 -11.01 -1.35 -9.53
N LEU A 19 -10.19 -0.80 -8.64
CA LEU A 19 -10.09 0.65 -8.44
C LEU A 19 -9.77 1.39 -9.73
N ALA A 20 -10.31 2.59 -9.88
CA ALA A 20 -9.95 3.48 -10.98
C ALA A 20 -8.46 3.86 -10.90
N PHE A 21 -7.86 4.20 -12.04
CA PHE A 21 -6.42 4.51 -12.11
C PHE A 21 -5.99 5.60 -11.12
N HIS A 22 -6.77 6.66 -10.99
CA HIS A 22 -6.49 7.77 -10.08
C HIS A 22 -6.54 7.32 -8.61
N GLU A 23 -7.50 6.48 -8.24
CA GLU A 23 -7.61 5.94 -6.88
C GLU A 23 -6.38 5.08 -6.55
N LYS A 24 -5.97 4.19 -7.47
CA LYS A 24 -4.75 3.38 -7.32
C LYS A 24 -3.52 4.26 -7.08
N ALA A 25 -3.40 5.36 -7.82
CA ALA A 25 -2.31 6.32 -7.64
C ALA A 25 -2.33 6.97 -6.25
N SER A 26 -3.51 7.35 -5.74
CA SER A 26 -3.66 7.92 -4.39
C SER A 26 -3.23 6.93 -3.30
N TYR A 27 -3.62 5.66 -3.39
CA TYR A 27 -3.20 4.63 -2.43
C TYR A 27 -1.69 4.38 -2.46
N ARG A 28 -1.07 4.33 -3.65
CA ARG A 28 0.39 4.20 -3.80
C ARG A 28 1.13 5.41 -3.23
N ALA A 29 0.62 6.62 -3.44
CA ALA A 29 1.19 7.83 -2.86
C ALA A 29 1.11 7.81 -1.33
N ALA A 30 -0.04 7.43 -0.77
CA ALA A 30 -0.22 7.27 0.68
C ALA A 30 0.73 6.19 1.24
N ALA A 31 0.89 5.06 0.54
CA ALA A 31 1.82 4.01 0.94
C ALA A 31 3.28 4.50 1.01
N GLY A 32 3.73 5.29 0.03
CA GLY A 32 5.06 5.90 0.06
C GLY A 32 5.21 6.91 1.19
N HIS A 33 4.16 7.69 1.46
CA HIS A 33 4.14 8.66 2.55
C HIS A 33 4.17 8.01 3.94
N ALA A 34 3.49 6.87 4.12
CA ALA A 34 3.46 6.14 5.38
C ALA A 34 4.86 5.82 5.92
N ARG A 35 5.80 5.39 5.07
CA ARG A 35 7.18 5.12 5.47
C ARG A 35 7.94 6.36 5.97
N ARG A 36 7.54 7.55 5.52
CA ARG A 36 8.15 8.83 5.92
C ARG A 36 7.50 9.42 7.16
N ALA A 37 6.20 9.21 7.34
CA ALA A 37 5.41 9.76 8.45
C ALA A 37 5.34 8.83 9.67
N LEU A 38 5.56 7.52 9.49
CA LEU A 38 5.52 6.51 10.55
C LEU A 38 6.84 5.71 10.55
N PRO A 39 7.88 6.14 11.27
CA PRO A 39 9.15 5.43 11.27
C PRO A 39 9.03 4.03 11.88
N GLY A 40 9.71 3.06 11.26
CA GLY A 40 9.83 1.69 11.78
C GLY A 40 8.75 0.73 11.28
N PRO A 41 8.50 -0.38 12.00
CA PRO A 41 7.65 -1.48 11.54
C PRO A 41 6.21 -1.08 11.20
N VAL A 42 5.66 -0.06 11.87
CA VAL A 42 4.28 0.40 11.64
C VAL A 42 4.13 1.04 10.26
N GLY A 43 5.05 1.91 9.85
CA GLY A 43 5.00 2.51 8.51
C GLY A 43 5.17 1.49 7.40
N GLU A 44 5.98 0.44 7.63
CA GLU A 44 6.14 -0.66 6.69
C GLU A 44 4.86 -1.51 6.56
N LEU A 45 4.18 -1.79 7.68
CA LEU A 45 2.89 -2.48 7.67
C LEU A 45 1.85 -1.68 6.88
N VAL A 46 1.71 -0.38 7.17
CA VAL A 46 0.76 0.51 6.47
C VAL A 46 1.10 0.62 4.98
N HIS A 47 2.39 0.71 4.63
CA HIS A 47 2.82 0.70 3.23
C HIS A 47 2.36 -0.55 2.48
N ARG A 48 2.58 -1.73 3.06
CA ARG A 48 2.22 -3.01 2.44
C ARG A 48 0.71 -3.15 2.26
N GLU A 49 -0.05 -2.74 3.27
CA GLU A 49 -1.50 -2.81 3.23
C GLU A 49 -2.09 -1.88 2.16
N LEU A 50 -1.67 -0.61 2.11
CA LEU A 50 -2.13 0.34 1.09
C LEU A 50 -1.71 -0.07 -0.32
N THR A 51 -0.52 -0.66 -0.47
CA THR A 51 -0.06 -1.21 -1.76
C THR A 51 -0.92 -2.41 -2.17
N ALA A 52 -1.17 -3.35 -1.27
CA ALA A 52 -2.02 -4.51 -1.54
C ALA A 52 -3.45 -4.07 -1.94
N TYR A 53 -4.00 -3.05 -1.27
CA TYR A 53 -5.30 -2.49 -1.61
C TYR A 53 -5.31 -1.84 -3.00
N ALA A 54 -4.24 -1.15 -3.39
CA ALA A 54 -4.12 -0.57 -4.74
C ALA A 54 -4.08 -1.63 -5.84
N GLU A 55 -3.40 -2.76 -5.60
CA GLU A 55 -3.27 -3.84 -6.58
C GLU A 55 -4.51 -4.72 -6.67
N PHE A 56 -5.10 -5.04 -5.52
CA PHE A 56 -6.13 -6.07 -5.42
C PHE A 56 -7.54 -5.55 -5.10
N GLY A 57 -7.66 -4.27 -4.75
CA GLY A 57 -8.95 -3.67 -4.41
C GLY A 57 -9.53 -4.19 -3.10
N HIS A 58 -10.86 -4.16 -3.05
CA HIS A 58 -11.69 -4.34 -1.85
C HIS A 58 -11.68 -5.79 -1.35
N ARG A 59 -10.56 -6.25 -0.77
CA ARG A 59 -10.45 -7.63 -0.30
C ARG A 59 -11.14 -7.86 1.04
N PHE A 60 -11.22 -6.87 1.94
CA PHE A 60 -11.94 -6.99 3.22
C PHE A 60 -12.36 -5.62 3.81
N GLY A 61 -13.66 -5.41 4.07
CA GLY A 61 -14.16 -4.55 5.15
C GLY A 61 -14.70 -3.14 4.85
N ASP A 62 -15.36 -2.60 5.87
CA ASP A 62 -16.29 -1.44 5.92
C ASP A 62 -15.67 -0.05 5.67
N GLY A 63 -14.74 0.07 4.72
CA GLY A 63 -14.09 1.33 4.37
C GLY A 63 -12.97 1.76 5.33
N LEU A 64 -12.39 0.83 6.09
CA LEU A 64 -11.22 1.09 6.94
C LEU A 64 -10.01 1.56 6.11
N ILE A 65 -9.72 0.90 4.99
CA ILE A 65 -8.56 1.22 4.15
C ILE A 65 -8.65 2.62 3.51
N PRO A 66 -9.79 3.06 2.94
CA PRO A 66 -9.97 4.45 2.54
C PRO A 66 -9.71 5.47 3.67
N ARG A 67 -10.20 5.20 4.88
CA ARG A 67 -9.97 6.08 6.04
C ARG A 67 -8.50 6.09 6.47
N LEU A 68 -7.84 4.93 6.44
CA LEU A 68 -6.42 4.81 6.72
C LEU A 68 -5.59 5.62 5.72
N MET A 69 -5.90 5.53 4.42
CA MET A 69 -5.26 6.34 3.39
C MET A 69 -5.41 7.84 3.69
N ALA A 70 -6.63 8.29 3.99
CA ALA A 70 -6.89 9.69 4.31
C ALA A 70 -6.12 10.16 5.56
N ALA A 71 -6.11 9.36 6.62
CA ALA A 71 -5.36 9.64 7.84
C ALA A 71 -3.84 9.73 7.55
N VAL A 72 -3.32 8.82 6.72
CA VAL A 72 -1.90 8.82 6.35
C VAL A 72 -1.54 10.08 5.59
N LEU A 73 -2.31 10.46 4.58
CA LEU A 73 -2.05 11.66 3.79
C LEU A 73 -2.14 12.96 4.61
N ALA A 74 -2.92 12.96 5.70
CA ALA A 74 -3.02 14.09 6.61
C ALA A 74 -1.83 14.19 7.60
N MET A 75 -1.01 13.14 7.75
CA MET A 75 0.13 13.19 8.66
C MET A 75 1.26 14.07 8.11
N PRO A 76 1.88 14.91 8.96
CA PRO A 76 3.13 15.57 8.59
C PRO A 76 4.22 14.50 8.37
N SER A 77 5.06 14.68 7.35
CA SER A 77 6.25 13.85 7.20
C SER A 77 7.30 14.28 8.22
N ASP A 78 7.87 13.33 8.99
CA ASP A 78 8.87 13.58 10.05
C ASP A 78 10.23 14.11 9.55
N GLY A 79 10.31 14.57 8.30
CA GLY A 79 11.46 15.30 7.75
C GLY A 79 12.76 14.50 7.68
N ARG A 80 12.78 13.20 8.03
CA ARG A 80 14.00 12.39 7.99
C ARG A 80 14.51 12.35 6.55
N PRO A 81 15.69 12.93 6.25
CA PRO A 81 16.22 12.91 4.91
C PRO A 81 16.43 11.46 4.49
N ASP A 82 15.92 11.14 3.30
CA ASP A 82 16.17 9.88 2.63
C ASP A 82 17.68 9.60 2.69
N ALA A 83 18.06 8.50 3.34
CA ALA A 83 19.46 8.16 3.58
C ALA A 83 20.26 8.02 2.26
N THR A 84 19.57 7.95 1.12
CA THR A 84 20.17 7.95 -0.22
C THR A 84 20.58 9.33 -0.72
N ARG A 85 20.07 10.44 -0.17
CA ARG A 85 20.39 11.81 -0.64
C ARG A 85 21.64 12.42 0.01
N GLY A 86 22.14 11.82 1.09
CA GLY A 86 23.29 12.31 1.86
C GLY A 86 24.68 11.92 1.31
N LEU A 87 24.74 11.00 0.34
CA LEU A 87 26.01 10.49 -0.21
C LEU A 87 26.50 11.25 -1.44
N SER A 88 25.70 12.15 -2.03
CA SER A 88 26.06 12.81 -3.30
C SER A 88 26.72 14.19 -3.14
N ARG A 89 26.98 14.68 -1.91
CA ARG A 89 27.52 16.04 -1.69
C ARG A 89 28.88 16.09 -0.97
N ARG A 90 29.42 14.96 -0.51
CA ARG A 90 30.72 14.95 0.21
C ARG A 90 31.94 14.78 -0.71
N ASP A 91 31.74 14.43 -1.98
CA ASP A 91 32.85 14.17 -2.91
C ASP A 91 33.15 15.35 -3.86
N ALA A 92 32.46 16.48 -3.71
CA ALA A 92 32.65 17.66 -4.57
C ALA A 92 33.49 18.78 -3.93
N ASP A 93 33.98 18.59 -2.69
CA ASP A 93 34.71 19.63 -1.94
C ASP A 93 36.01 19.09 -1.30
N ALA A 94 36.63 18.11 -1.94
CA ALA A 94 37.94 17.60 -1.55
C ALA A 94 38.89 17.61 -2.77
N GLY A 95 39.57 18.74 -2.96
CA GLY A 95 40.87 18.83 -3.65
C GLY A 95 40.84 19.08 -5.15
#